data_AF-A0A9D2LYL7-F1
#
_entry.id   AF-A0A9D2LYL7-F1
#
_cell.length_a   1.000
_cell.length_b   1.000
_cell.length_c   1.000
_cell.angle_alpha   90.00
_cell.angle_beta   90.00
_cell.angle_gamma   90.00
#
_symmetry.space_group_name_H-M   'P 1'
#
loop_
_entity.id
_entity.type
_entity.pdbx_description
1 polymer ?
#
loop_
_entity_poly.entity_id
_entity_poly.type
_entity_poly.pdbx_seq_one_letter_code
_entity_poly.pdbx_strand_id
1 'polypeptide(L)'
;MKKRMLALALCAALLVGASACSQTEADSSSQVSTPSVSVVESEPSPTPEPTPAPTATPAPTPEPESSAAPAEGFEAEFAANPIDQRLEEDLMMASSSSLVLQAYDTAAGFWQDVIDTAYAQAEEALSTDEYAVVQQEQGDWEAALEPAVQEIRAQHGEDEMAAASAVVDFYKERAKSLCQSIYNATGALPQFPNTSGEAQG
;
A
#
# COMPACT_ATOMS: atom_id res chain seq x y z
N MET A 1 -1.91 22.55 25.83
CA MET A 1 -1.02 21.51 26.36
C MET A 1 -1.86 20.39 26.98
N LYS A 2 -2.19 19.36 26.20
CA LYS A 2 -2.78 18.11 26.71
C LYS A 2 -1.87 16.97 26.29
N LYS A 3 -1.32 16.27 27.29
CA LYS A 3 -0.44 15.12 27.15
C LYS A 3 -1.27 13.97 26.59
N ARG A 4 -0.93 13.44 25.41
CA ARG A 4 -1.43 12.13 24.97
C ARG A 4 -0.28 11.14 25.11
N MET A 5 -0.50 10.18 26.01
CA MET A 5 0.45 9.18 26.45
C MET A 5 0.74 8.20 25.33
N LEU A 6 2.01 8.04 25.00
CA LEU A 6 2.54 6.96 24.19
C LEU A 6 2.57 5.70 25.06
N ALA A 7 1.76 4.69 24.73
CA ALA A 7 1.77 3.40 25.39
C ALA A 7 2.32 2.34 24.43
N LEU A 8 3.62 2.10 24.58
CA LEU A 8 4.41 1.09 23.91
C LEU A 8 4.17 -0.25 24.63
N ALA A 9 3.52 -1.22 23.98
CA ALA A 9 3.32 -2.56 24.51
C ALA A 9 4.20 -3.56 23.74
N LEU A 10 5.38 -3.78 24.29
CA LEU A 10 6.40 -4.73 23.89
C LEU A 10 6.06 -6.09 24.51
N CYS A 11 5.70 -7.08 23.69
CA CYS A 11 5.59 -8.48 24.13
C CYS A 11 6.47 -9.36 23.25
N ALA A 12 7.69 -9.58 23.73
CA ALA A 12 8.55 -10.66 23.29
C ALA A 12 7.98 -12.00 23.80
N ALA A 13 7.77 -12.95 22.91
CA ALA A 13 7.66 -14.36 23.27
C ALA A 13 8.47 -15.19 22.28
N LEU A 14 9.59 -15.67 22.80
CA LEU A 14 10.62 -16.49 22.22
C LEU A 14 10.13 -17.95 22.17
N LEU A 15 10.05 -18.57 20.99
CA LEU A 15 10.04 -20.04 20.90
C LEU A 15 10.91 -20.53 19.73
N VAL A 16 11.99 -21.19 20.14
CA VAL A 16 12.98 -21.92 19.35
C VAL A 16 12.36 -23.21 18.80
N GLY A 17 12.57 -23.49 17.52
CA GLY A 17 12.28 -24.78 16.90
C GLY A 17 13.29 -25.09 15.80
N ALA A 18 14.40 -25.72 16.17
CA ALA A 18 15.37 -26.31 15.25
C ALA A 18 14.87 -27.69 14.78
N SER A 19 14.91 -27.97 13.47
CA SER A 19 14.92 -29.29 12.80
C SER A 19 14.82 -29.05 11.29
N ALA A 20 15.54 -29.66 10.37
CA ALA A 20 16.67 -30.56 10.41
C ALA A 20 17.34 -30.47 9.02
N CYS A 21 18.66 -30.43 8.97
CA CYS A 21 19.40 -30.72 7.74
C CYS A 21 19.20 -32.19 7.38
N SER A 22 18.94 -32.49 6.11
CA SER A 22 19.32 -33.78 5.52
C SER A 22 19.80 -33.54 4.10
N GLN A 23 21.11 -33.59 4.04
CA GLN A 23 22.00 -33.65 2.90
C GLN A 23 21.93 -35.07 2.31
N THR A 24 21.80 -35.22 0.99
CA THR A 24 22.40 -36.35 0.28
C THR A 24 22.61 -35.98 -1.19
N GLU A 25 23.85 -35.63 -1.51
CA GLU A 25 24.40 -35.82 -2.86
C GLU A 25 24.94 -37.25 -2.99
N ALA A 26 25.31 -37.61 -4.23
CA ALA A 26 25.94 -38.85 -4.71
C ALA A 26 24.93 -39.81 -5.34
N ASP A 27 25.21 -40.49 -6.44
CA ASP A 27 26.32 -40.54 -7.41
C ASP A 27 25.84 -41.56 -8.47
N SER A 28 26.63 -41.77 -9.52
CA SER A 28 26.60 -42.94 -10.40
C SER A 28 25.53 -42.94 -11.50
N SER A 29 25.82 -43.30 -12.74
CA SER A 29 27.04 -43.86 -13.33
C SER A 29 26.97 -43.63 -14.83
N SER A 30 28.11 -43.37 -15.43
CA SER A 30 28.38 -43.59 -16.85
C SER A 30 27.87 -44.95 -17.31
N GLN A 31 27.31 -45.03 -18.51
CA GLN A 31 27.56 -46.15 -19.42
C GLN A 31 27.16 -45.81 -20.88
N VAL A 32 28.10 -46.07 -21.77
CA VAL A 32 28.05 -45.96 -23.23
C VAL A 32 27.73 -47.36 -23.81
N SER A 33 27.17 -47.40 -25.03
CA SER A 33 26.90 -48.57 -25.92
C SER A 33 25.42 -48.99 -25.90
N THR A 34 24.69 -49.26 -26.99
CA THR A 34 24.91 -49.41 -28.46
C THR A 34 23.50 -49.47 -29.10
N PRO A 35 23.33 -49.29 -30.43
CA PRO A 35 22.02 -49.15 -31.05
C PRO A 35 21.33 -50.50 -31.30
N SER A 36 20.01 -50.54 -31.17
CA SER A 36 19.18 -51.61 -31.74
C SER A 36 17.83 -51.04 -32.16
N VAL A 37 17.61 -51.10 -33.48
CA VAL A 37 16.35 -50.85 -34.16
C VAL A 37 15.52 -52.12 -34.08
N SER A 38 14.25 -52.05 -33.65
CA SER A 38 13.11 -52.67 -34.34
C SER A 38 11.81 -52.68 -33.53
N VAL A 39 10.75 -52.22 -34.22
CA VAL A 39 9.36 -52.72 -34.24
C VAL A 39 8.38 -52.23 -33.16
N VAL A 40 7.56 -51.27 -33.63
CA VAL A 40 6.11 -51.01 -33.45
C VAL A 40 5.32 -51.83 -32.42
N GLU A 41 4.72 -51.13 -31.45
CA GLU A 41 3.40 -51.44 -30.91
C GLU A 41 2.72 -50.12 -30.49
N SER A 42 1.52 -49.86 -31.01
CA SER A 42 0.76 -48.62 -30.78
C SER A 42 0.02 -48.71 -29.45
N GLU A 43 0.47 -47.95 -28.45
CA GLU A 43 -0.26 -47.71 -27.21
C GLU A 43 -1.38 -46.67 -27.45
N PRO A 44 -2.63 -46.88 -26.99
CA PRO A 44 -3.65 -45.85 -27.07
C PRO A 44 -3.29 -44.71 -26.10
N SER A 45 -3.06 -43.52 -26.65
CA SER A 45 -2.85 -42.28 -25.88
C SER A 45 -3.93 -42.08 -24.82
N PRO A 46 -3.59 -41.69 -23.58
CA PRO A 46 -4.59 -41.36 -22.57
C PRO A 46 -5.44 -40.19 -23.05
N THR A 47 -6.75 -40.30 -22.83
CA THR A 47 -7.71 -39.21 -23.05
C THR A 47 -7.41 -38.10 -22.03
N PRO A 48 -7.26 -36.83 -22.43
CA PRO A 48 -7.05 -35.75 -21.48
C PRO A 48 -8.29 -35.59 -20.59
N GLU A 49 -8.06 -35.51 -19.29
CA GLU A 49 -9.06 -35.19 -18.27
C GLU A 49 -9.61 -33.78 -18.53
N PRO A 50 -10.93 -33.55 -18.45
CA PRO A 50 -11.50 -32.23 -18.67
C PRO A 50 -11.00 -31.22 -17.63
N THR A 51 -10.32 -30.17 -18.11
CA THR A 51 -9.96 -28.98 -17.33
C THR A 51 -11.22 -28.41 -16.66
N PRO A 52 -11.22 -28.20 -15.33
CA PRO A 52 -12.36 -27.56 -14.66
C PRO A 52 -12.58 -26.16 -15.24
N ALA A 53 -13.84 -25.85 -15.55
CA ALA A 53 -14.23 -24.53 -15.99
C ALA A 53 -13.87 -23.47 -14.93
N PRO A 54 -13.43 -22.27 -15.31
CA PRO A 54 -13.11 -21.22 -14.36
C PRO A 54 -14.34 -20.88 -13.51
N THR A 55 -14.18 -20.98 -12.19
CA THR A 55 -15.13 -20.44 -11.22
C THR A 55 -15.32 -18.95 -11.52
N ALA A 56 -16.57 -18.54 -11.72
CA ALA A 56 -16.90 -17.14 -11.93
C ALA A 56 -16.40 -16.32 -10.73
N THR A 57 -15.52 -15.37 -10.99
CA THR A 57 -15.15 -14.32 -10.04
C THR A 57 -16.43 -13.61 -9.59
N PRO A 58 -16.69 -13.47 -8.27
CA PRO A 58 -17.84 -12.71 -7.80
C PRO A 58 -17.76 -11.29 -8.34
N ALA A 59 -18.89 -10.79 -8.85
CA ALA A 59 -18.98 -9.41 -9.31
C ALA A 59 -18.64 -8.46 -8.16
N PRO A 60 -17.88 -7.36 -8.39
CA PRO A 60 -17.66 -6.35 -7.36
C PRO A 60 -18.98 -5.89 -6.72
N THR A 61 -19.00 -5.96 -5.39
CA THR A 61 -20.01 -5.31 -4.55
C THR A 61 -20.08 -3.84 -4.96
N PRO A 62 -21.28 -3.26 -5.22
CA PRO A 62 -21.39 -1.85 -5.53
C PRO A 62 -20.86 -1.04 -4.34
N GLU A 63 -19.85 -0.23 -4.61
CA GLU A 63 -19.37 0.82 -3.72
C GLU A 63 -20.55 1.76 -3.42
N PRO A 64 -20.81 2.14 -2.15
CA PRO A 64 -21.82 3.14 -1.87
C PRO A 64 -21.39 4.44 -2.54
N GLU A 65 -22.13 4.88 -3.56
CA GLU A 65 -21.99 6.23 -4.12
C GLU A 65 -22.37 7.23 -3.02
N SER A 66 -21.37 7.67 -2.25
CA SER A 66 -21.46 8.92 -1.49
C SER A 66 -21.38 10.07 -2.49
N SER A 67 -22.47 10.26 -3.24
CA SER A 67 -22.63 11.30 -4.25
C SER A 67 -23.09 12.60 -3.59
N ALA A 68 -22.26 13.13 -2.70
CA ALA A 68 -22.25 14.57 -2.46
C ALA A 68 -21.23 15.16 -3.42
N ALA A 69 -21.65 16.08 -4.28
CA ALA A 69 -20.69 16.87 -5.05
C ALA A 69 -19.67 17.48 -4.07
N PRO A 70 -18.36 17.47 -4.37
CA PRO A 70 -17.37 18.12 -3.52
C PRO A 70 -17.82 19.54 -3.23
N ALA A 71 -17.77 19.97 -1.97
CA ALA A 71 -18.05 21.36 -1.64
C ALA A 71 -17.15 22.27 -2.49
N GLU A 72 -17.72 23.34 -3.07
CA GLU A 72 -16.99 24.27 -3.92
C GLU A 72 -15.76 24.80 -3.17
N GLY A 73 -14.58 24.68 -3.80
CA GLY A 73 -13.31 25.15 -3.23
C GLY A 73 -12.40 24.06 -2.67
N PHE A 74 -12.93 22.88 -2.29
CA PHE A 74 -12.13 21.80 -1.70
C PHE A 74 -10.92 21.42 -2.55
N GLU A 75 -11.13 21.14 -3.84
CA GLU A 75 -10.06 20.70 -4.74
C GLU A 75 -8.94 21.74 -4.87
N ALA A 76 -9.28 23.03 -4.91
CA ALA A 76 -8.30 24.10 -5.00
C ALA A 76 -7.50 24.26 -3.70
N GLU A 77 -8.15 24.17 -2.55
CA GLU A 77 -7.48 24.25 -1.25
C GLU A 77 -6.60 23.02 -0.98
N PHE A 78 -7.09 21.82 -1.30
CA PHE A 78 -6.33 20.60 -1.12
C PHE A 78 -5.13 20.55 -2.08
N ALA A 79 -5.27 21.04 -3.32
CA ALA A 79 -4.15 21.17 -4.26
C ALA A 79 -3.07 22.16 -3.77
N ALA A 80 -3.42 23.12 -2.90
CA ALA A 80 -2.49 24.06 -2.29
C ALA A 80 -1.84 23.51 -0.99
N ASN A 81 -1.90 22.20 -0.74
CA ASN A 81 -1.34 21.63 0.48
C ASN A 81 0.19 21.83 0.59
N PRO A 82 0.72 22.00 1.81
CA PRO A 82 2.14 22.26 2.02
C PRO A 82 3.04 21.04 1.84
N ILE A 83 2.49 19.82 1.75
CA ILE A 83 3.27 18.58 1.57
C ILE A 83 3.72 18.46 0.12
N ASP A 84 2.81 18.69 -0.84
CA ASP A 84 3.13 18.70 -2.27
C ASP A 84 4.14 19.80 -2.60
N GLN A 85 3.95 21.01 -2.06
CA GLN A 85 4.89 22.12 -2.25
C GLN A 85 6.29 21.74 -1.75
N ARG A 86 6.35 21.11 -0.58
CA ARG A 86 7.61 20.65 0.00
C ARG A 86 8.27 19.54 -0.84
N LEU A 87 7.48 18.56 -1.30
CA LEU A 87 7.97 17.47 -2.15
C LEU A 87 8.54 18.03 -3.46
N GLU A 88 7.86 18.99 -4.10
CA GLU A 88 8.35 19.65 -5.30
C GLU A 88 9.70 20.36 -5.07
N GLU A 89 9.83 21.10 -3.95
CA GLU A 89 11.09 21.74 -3.56
C GLU A 89 12.21 20.73 -3.32
N ASP A 90 11.94 19.67 -2.56
CA ASP A 90 12.93 18.62 -2.27
C ASP A 90 13.37 17.90 -3.55
N LEU A 91 12.44 17.59 -4.46
CA LEU A 91 12.76 16.98 -5.76
C LEU A 91 13.59 17.90 -6.67
N MET A 92 13.36 19.22 -6.61
CA MET A 92 14.16 20.21 -7.34
C MET A 92 15.60 20.31 -6.79
N MET A 93 15.76 20.16 -5.48
CA MET A 93 17.04 20.25 -4.78
C MET A 93 17.82 18.93 -4.75
N ALA A 94 17.14 17.81 -4.97
CA ALA A 94 17.74 16.48 -4.94
C ALA A 94 18.82 16.33 -6.03
N SER A 95 20.06 16.13 -5.58
CA SER A 95 21.22 15.94 -6.46
C SER A 95 21.53 14.46 -6.75
N SER A 96 20.78 13.54 -6.14
CA SER A 96 21.00 12.09 -6.23
C SER A 96 19.69 11.30 -6.08
N SER A 97 19.67 10.06 -6.59
CA SER A 97 18.52 9.16 -6.43
C SER A 97 18.18 8.87 -4.97
N SER A 98 19.18 8.82 -4.08
CA SER A 98 18.92 8.65 -2.64
C SER A 98 18.18 9.85 -2.03
N LEU A 99 18.49 11.07 -2.47
CA LEU A 99 17.76 12.27 -2.03
C LEU A 99 16.34 12.31 -2.62
N VAL A 100 16.15 11.84 -3.86
CA VAL A 100 14.81 11.68 -4.46
C VAL A 100 13.97 10.69 -3.66
N LEU A 101 14.51 9.51 -3.34
CA LEU A 101 13.81 8.52 -2.53
C LEU A 101 13.50 9.05 -1.12
N GLN A 102 14.44 9.75 -0.49
CA GLN A 102 14.23 10.40 0.79
C GLN A 102 13.10 11.45 0.75
N ALA A 103 12.98 12.22 -0.35
CA ALA A 103 11.91 13.18 -0.52
C ALA A 103 10.53 12.49 -0.56
N TYR A 104 10.40 11.39 -1.32
CA TYR A 104 9.17 10.60 -1.36
C TYR A 104 8.85 9.96 0.00
N ASP A 105 9.83 9.35 0.67
CA ASP A 105 9.63 8.76 2.01
C ASP A 105 9.17 9.83 3.03
N THR A 106 9.75 11.02 2.96
CA THR A 106 9.37 12.15 3.82
C THR A 106 7.94 12.61 3.54
N ALA A 107 7.57 12.74 2.26
CA ALA A 107 6.20 13.10 1.87
C ALA A 107 5.18 12.03 2.29
N ALA A 108 5.50 10.75 2.13
CA ALA A 108 4.65 9.64 2.59
C ALA A 108 4.42 9.74 4.10
N GLY A 109 5.47 9.97 4.88
CA GLY A 109 5.37 10.19 6.32
C GLY A 109 4.45 11.37 6.69
N PHE A 110 4.57 12.51 5.99
CA PHE A 110 3.66 13.63 6.22
C PHE A 110 2.20 13.31 5.86
N TRP A 111 1.95 12.55 4.80
CA TRP A 111 0.59 12.13 4.46
C TRP A 111 0.00 11.18 5.49
N GLN A 112 0.81 10.29 6.07
CA GLN A 112 0.38 9.47 7.22
C GLN A 112 0.01 10.34 8.43
N ASP A 113 0.80 11.38 8.74
CA ASP A 113 0.47 12.33 9.80
C ASP A 113 -0.87 13.06 9.54
N VAL A 114 -1.16 13.38 8.27
CA VAL A 114 -2.46 13.96 7.87
C VAL A 114 -3.59 12.96 8.08
N ILE A 115 -3.42 11.68 7.71
CA ILE A 115 -4.43 10.64 7.93
C ILE A 115 -4.79 10.55 9.41
N ASP A 116 -3.80 10.45 10.28
CA ASP A 116 -4.00 10.40 11.74
C ASP A 116 -4.72 11.65 12.27
N THR A 117 -4.28 12.82 11.81
CA THR A 117 -4.80 14.12 12.23
C THR A 117 -6.23 14.36 11.73
N ALA A 118 -6.53 13.94 10.50
CA ALA A 118 -7.84 14.07 9.88
C ALA A 118 -8.82 13.06 10.50
N TYR A 119 -8.40 11.80 10.69
CA TYR A 119 -9.25 10.80 11.35
C TYR A 119 -9.67 11.23 12.77
N ALA A 120 -8.75 11.79 13.55
CA ALA A 120 -9.06 12.33 14.87
C ALA A 120 -10.00 13.55 14.81
N GLN A 121 -9.86 14.43 13.81
CA GLN A 121 -10.75 15.59 13.64
C GLN A 121 -12.13 15.19 13.09
N ALA A 122 -12.23 14.11 12.32
CA ALA A 122 -13.48 13.61 11.80
C ALA A 122 -14.45 13.21 12.93
N GLU A 123 -13.95 12.68 14.05
CA GLU A 123 -14.76 12.37 15.24
C GLU A 123 -15.48 13.61 15.80
N GLU A 124 -14.81 14.77 15.74
CA GLU A 124 -15.33 16.03 16.28
C GLU A 124 -16.20 16.78 15.26
N ALA A 125 -15.89 16.64 13.96
CA ALA A 125 -16.49 17.41 12.88
C ALA A 125 -17.77 16.78 12.31
N LEU A 126 -17.85 15.46 12.26
CA LEU A 126 -18.92 14.73 11.57
C LEU A 126 -20.08 14.39 12.50
N SER A 127 -21.25 14.13 11.93
CA SER A 127 -22.33 13.48 12.68
C SER A 127 -21.95 12.03 13.05
N THR A 128 -22.67 11.44 14.01
CA THR A 128 -22.42 10.05 14.43
C THR A 128 -22.51 9.05 13.28
N ASP A 129 -23.48 9.23 12.39
CA ASP A 129 -23.70 8.32 11.26
C ASP A 129 -22.60 8.47 10.21
N GLU A 130 -22.19 9.70 9.89
CA GLU A 130 -21.08 9.98 8.95
C GLU A 130 -19.74 9.49 9.51
N TYR A 131 -19.48 9.69 10.80
CA TYR A 131 -18.25 9.20 11.43
C TYR A 131 -18.20 7.68 11.51
N ALA A 132 -19.34 6.99 11.66
CA ALA A 132 -19.38 5.53 11.62
C ALA A 132 -18.92 4.97 10.26
N VAL A 133 -19.27 5.64 9.16
CA VAL A 133 -18.77 5.30 7.82
C VAL A 133 -17.26 5.50 7.75
N VAL A 134 -16.76 6.66 8.19
CA VAL A 134 -15.31 6.93 8.23
C VAL A 134 -14.54 5.91 9.06
N GLN A 135 -15.09 5.47 10.21
CA GLN A 135 -14.47 4.43 11.04
C GLN A 135 -14.36 3.10 10.30
N GLN A 136 -15.42 2.69 9.61
CA GLN A 136 -15.42 1.46 8.83
C GLN A 136 -14.36 1.53 7.72
N GLU A 137 -14.39 2.58 6.90
CA GLU A 137 -13.44 2.76 5.81
C GLU A 137 -11.99 2.83 6.31
N GLN A 138 -11.75 3.47 7.46
CA GLN A 138 -10.41 3.53 8.05
C GLN A 138 -9.94 2.14 8.48
N GLY A 139 -10.80 1.36 9.13
CA GLY A 139 -10.46 0.00 9.53
C GLY A 139 -10.19 -0.91 8.32
N ASP A 140 -11.00 -0.80 7.27
CA ASP A 140 -10.81 -1.56 6.03
C ASP A 140 -9.50 -1.16 5.32
N TRP A 141 -9.20 0.14 5.25
CA TRP A 141 -7.95 0.65 4.67
C TRP A 141 -6.71 0.21 5.47
N GLU A 142 -6.74 0.30 6.80
CA GLU A 142 -5.65 -0.15 7.67
C GLU A 142 -5.41 -1.66 7.58
N ALA A 143 -6.47 -2.46 7.48
CA ALA A 143 -6.36 -3.90 7.29
C ALA A 143 -5.71 -4.26 5.94
N ALA A 144 -5.89 -3.43 4.92
CA ALA A 144 -5.32 -3.59 3.58
C ALA A 144 -3.98 -2.86 3.38
N LEU A 145 -3.52 -2.06 4.34
CA LEU A 145 -2.40 -1.14 4.18
C LEU A 145 -1.10 -1.84 3.74
N GLU A 146 -0.61 -2.77 4.55
CA GLU A 146 0.64 -3.48 4.28
C GLU A 146 0.60 -4.26 2.95
N PRO A 147 -0.43 -5.10 2.66
CA PRO A 147 -0.48 -5.80 1.38
C PRO A 147 -0.62 -4.83 0.19
N ALA A 148 -1.33 -3.70 0.33
CA ALA A 148 -1.44 -2.71 -0.74
C ALA A 148 -0.09 -2.05 -1.05
N VAL A 149 0.67 -1.65 -0.03
CA VAL A 149 2.01 -1.06 -0.21
C VAL A 149 2.99 -2.08 -0.80
N GLN A 150 2.92 -3.34 -0.38
CA GLN A 150 3.73 -4.41 -0.96
C GLN A 150 3.39 -4.63 -2.44
N GLU A 151 2.11 -4.65 -2.77
CA GLU A 151 1.63 -4.82 -4.15
C GLU A 151 2.06 -3.66 -5.04
N ILE A 152 1.96 -2.40 -4.57
CA ILE A 152 2.48 -1.23 -5.29
C ILE A 152 3.96 -1.43 -5.63
N ARG A 153 4.79 -1.79 -4.64
CA ARG A 153 6.22 -2.03 -4.87
C ARG A 153 6.47 -3.17 -5.86
N ALA A 154 5.70 -4.25 -5.78
CA ALA A 154 5.80 -5.38 -6.69
C ALA A 154 5.45 -5.02 -8.14
N GLN A 155 4.43 -4.18 -8.35
CA GLN A 155 4.01 -3.73 -9.69
C GLN A 155 5.08 -2.89 -10.39
N HIS A 156 5.87 -2.14 -9.63
CA HIS A 156 6.93 -1.28 -10.15
C HIS A 156 8.29 -1.98 -10.28
N GLY A 157 8.47 -3.15 -9.66
CA GLY A 157 9.66 -3.98 -9.81
C GLY A 157 10.95 -3.27 -9.36
N GLU A 158 11.90 -3.10 -10.29
CA GLU A 158 13.19 -2.42 -10.02
C GLU A 158 13.09 -0.88 -10.11
N ASP A 159 11.96 -0.32 -10.54
CA ASP A 159 11.74 1.14 -10.59
C ASP A 159 11.33 1.66 -9.21
N GLU A 160 12.32 1.76 -8.31
CA GLU A 160 12.12 2.20 -6.92
C GLU A 160 11.54 3.62 -6.83
N MET A 161 11.89 4.51 -7.77
CA MET A 161 11.39 5.88 -7.77
C MET A 161 9.91 5.95 -8.13
N ALA A 162 9.49 5.19 -9.15
CA ALA A 162 8.07 5.09 -9.50
C ALA A 162 7.27 4.42 -8.36
N ALA A 163 7.83 3.39 -7.72
CA ALA A 163 7.21 2.75 -6.56
C ALA A 163 7.03 3.73 -5.39
N ALA A 164 8.06 4.52 -5.08
CA ALA A 164 8.02 5.49 -3.98
C ALA A 164 6.98 6.59 -4.23
N SER A 165 6.91 7.13 -5.46
CA SER A 165 5.87 8.08 -5.86
C SER A 165 4.46 7.48 -5.71
N ALA A 166 4.26 6.24 -6.17
CA ALA A 166 2.96 5.58 -6.07
C ALA A 166 2.54 5.32 -4.60
N VAL A 167 3.50 5.04 -3.71
CA VAL A 167 3.22 4.93 -2.28
C VAL A 167 2.80 6.29 -1.68
N VAL A 168 3.43 7.39 -2.10
CA VAL A 168 3.00 8.75 -1.70
C VAL A 168 1.57 9.01 -2.15
N ASP A 169 1.23 8.72 -3.41
CA ASP A 169 -0.12 8.90 -3.94
C ASP A 169 -1.14 8.06 -3.19
N PHE A 170 -0.82 6.80 -2.86
CA PHE A 170 -1.69 5.92 -2.07
C PHE A 170 -2.05 6.51 -0.70
N TYR A 171 -1.08 7.07 0.04
CA TYR A 171 -1.36 7.75 1.30
C TYR A 171 -2.13 9.06 1.10
N LYS A 172 -1.75 9.84 0.09
CA LYS A 172 -2.40 11.10 -0.26
C LYS A 172 -3.86 10.93 -0.62
N GLU A 173 -4.23 9.87 -1.34
CA GLU A 173 -5.62 9.55 -1.68
C GLU A 173 -6.46 9.28 -0.42
N ARG A 174 -5.93 8.50 0.53
CA ARG A 174 -6.63 8.27 1.81
C ARG A 174 -6.77 9.57 2.60
N ALA A 175 -5.70 10.36 2.70
CA ALA A 175 -5.72 11.66 3.34
C ALA A 175 -6.75 12.59 2.69
N LYS A 176 -6.81 12.63 1.35
CA LYS A 176 -7.78 13.42 0.59
C LYS A 176 -9.22 13.06 0.93
N SER A 177 -9.54 11.78 0.99
CA SER A 177 -10.88 11.28 1.37
C SER A 177 -11.29 11.78 2.77
N LEU A 178 -10.40 11.64 3.77
CA LEU A 178 -10.67 12.13 5.13
C LEU A 178 -10.82 13.65 5.18
N CYS A 179 -9.91 14.39 4.53
CA CYS A 179 -9.97 15.85 4.41
C CYS A 179 -11.28 16.31 3.76
N GLN A 180 -11.75 15.60 2.74
CA GLN A 180 -12.98 15.93 2.03
C GLN A 180 -14.21 15.76 2.92
N SER A 181 -14.28 14.67 3.70
CA SER A 181 -15.37 14.46 4.67
C SER A 181 -15.43 15.60 5.69
N ILE A 182 -14.28 16.01 6.25
CA ILE A 182 -14.20 17.14 7.19
C ILE A 182 -14.59 18.46 6.52
N TYR A 183 -14.09 18.71 5.31
CA TYR A 183 -14.37 19.93 4.57
C TYR A 183 -15.86 20.07 4.24
N ASN A 184 -16.51 18.98 3.84
CA ASN A 184 -17.95 18.96 3.57
C ASN A 184 -18.77 19.32 4.82
N ALA A 185 -18.31 18.93 6.02
CA ALA A 185 -18.99 19.23 7.28
C ALA A 185 -18.68 20.63 7.83
N THR A 186 -17.46 21.15 7.61
CA THR A 186 -16.96 22.34 8.32
C THR A 186 -16.64 23.53 7.41
N GLY A 187 -16.46 23.31 6.10
CA GLY A 187 -15.94 24.29 5.15
C GLY A 187 -14.45 24.59 5.30
N ALA A 188 -13.69 23.76 6.02
CA ALA A 188 -12.26 23.94 6.23
C ALA A 188 -11.49 22.61 6.15
N LEU A 189 -10.26 22.65 5.65
CA LEU A 189 -9.34 21.51 5.69
C LEU A 189 -8.81 21.26 7.11
N PRO A 190 -8.50 20.01 7.46
CA PRO A 190 -7.79 19.73 8.71
C PRO A 190 -6.41 20.38 8.70
N GLN A 191 -5.82 20.51 9.88
CA GLN A 191 -4.45 21.02 10.02
C GLN A 191 -3.44 20.05 9.36
N PHE A 192 -2.62 20.58 8.46
CA PHE A 192 -1.48 19.86 7.90
C PHE A 192 -0.28 19.90 8.86
N PRO A 193 0.61 18.89 8.81
CA PRO A 193 1.86 18.91 9.56
C PRO A 193 2.75 20.08 9.12
N ASN A 194 3.63 20.52 10.02
CA ASN A 194 4.62 21.52 9.66
C ASN A 194 5.71 20.89 8.77
N THR A 195 5.74 21.28 7.50
CA THR A 195 6.71 20.80 6.51
C THR A 195 7.99 21.63 6.47
N SER A 196 8.13 22.64 7.33
CA SER A 196 9.33 23.48 7.47
C SER A 196 10.41 22.75 8.29
N GLY A 197 11.25 21.97 7.63
CA GLY A 197 12.44 21.31 8.19
C GLY A 197 13.62 21.33 7.20
N GLU A 198 14.86 21.14 7.64
CA GLU A 198 16.06 21.31 6.79
C GLU A 198 15.99 20.44 5.52
N ALA A 199 16.05 21.09 4.35
CA ALA A 199 16.42 20.41 3.11
C ALA A 199 17.82 19.81 3.33
N GLN A 200 17.89 18.48 3.41
CA GLN A 200 19.18 17.80 3.47
C GLN A 200 19.76 17.81 2.06
N GLY A 201 20.49 18.88 1.75
CA GLY A 201 21.25 19.04 0.50
C GLY A 201 22.52 18.21 0.45
#